data_AF-A0A8T4MEE6-F1
#
_entry.id   AF-A0A8T4MEE6-F1
#
_cell.length_a   1.000
_cell.length_b   1.000
_cell.length_c   1.000
_cell.angle_alpha   90.00
_cell.angle_beta   90.00
_cell.angle_gamma   90.00
#
_symmetry.space_group_name_H-M   'P 1'
#
loop_
_entity.id
_entity.type
_entity.pdbx_description
1 polymer ?
#
loop_
_entity_poly.entity_id
_entity_poly.type
_entity_poly.pdbx_seq_one_letter_code
_entity_poly.pdbx_strand_id
1 'polypeptide(L)'
;MKDEPDEKLIEKYNKIYKSKCELYKLLKGVGKSTKLGRFLHNDDDYYSINFGGAEVSSSLEYGHVRFTVCIEAPHKWREYEFDDDLEMILGLTKEIKIRFKEFQVKRGKNKFEYAKAKKKFAKEIFDKLATPFLNGKFIDSEMKIV
;
A
#
# COMPACT_ATOMS: atom_id res chain seq x y z
N MET A 1 -32.96 23.00 -13.18
CA MET A 1 -33.14 22.26 -11.92
C MET A 1 -31.76 22.06 -11.34
N LYS A 2 -31.53 22.33 -10.05
CA LYS A 2 -30.30 21.91 -9.40
C LYS A 2 -30.47 20.41 -9.18
N ASP A 3 -29.72 19.59 -9.89
CA ASP A 3 -29.68 18.16 -9.62
C ASP A 3 -29.23 18.00 -8.17
N GLU A 4 -30.14 17.54 -7.32
CA GLU A 4 -29.78 17.16 -5.95
C GLU A 4 -28.71 16.07 -6.06
N PRO A 5 -27.59 16.20 -5.33
CA PRO A 5 -26.54 15.21 -5.42
C PRO A 5 -27.09 13.87 -4.93
N ASP A 6 -26.95 12.84 -5.77
CA ASP A 6 -27.37 11.48 -5.46
C ASP A 6 -26.75 11.05 -4.11
N GLU A 7 -27.59 10.90 -3.08
CA GLU A 7 -27.15 10.58 -1.72
C GLU A 7 -26.31 9.30 -1.69
N LYS A 8 -26.59 8.33 -2.58
CA LYS A 8 -25.82 7.08 -2.68
C LYS A 8 -24.43 7.33 -3.24
N LEU A 9 -24.30 8.29 -4.16
CA LEU A 9 -23.03 8.70 -4.73
C LEU A 9 -22.18 9.41 -3.68
N ILE A 10 -22.79 10.31 -2.89
CA ILE A 10 -22.13 10.98 -1.76
C ILE A 10 -21.62 9.95 -0.73
N GLU A 11 -22.45 8.97 -0.36
CA GLU A 11 -22.06 7.94 0.61
C GLU A 11 -20.89 7.09 0.10
N LYS A 12 -20.91 6.70 -1.18
CA LYS A 12 -19.82 5.96 -1.84
C LYS A 12 -18.50 6.73 -1.81
N TYR A 13 -18.50 8.01 -2.20
CA TYR A 13 -17.31 8.86 -2.19
C TYR A 13 -16.75 9.05 -0.77
N ASN A 14 -17.63 9.28 0.21
CA ASN A 14 -17.23 9.39 1.61
C ASN A 14 -16.54 8.12 2.14
N LYS A 15 -17.04 6.94 1.74
CA LYS A 15 -16.45 5.65 2.14
C LYS A 15 -15.07 5.43 1.53
N ILE A 16 -14.89 5.79 0.26
CA ILE A 16 -13.60 5.75 -0.43
C ILE A 16 -12.62 6.69 0.27
N TYR A 17 -12.97 7.95 0.46
CA TYR A 17 -12.12 8.96 1.09
C TYR A 17 -11.65 8.53 2.50
N LYS A 18 -12.56 8.04 3.34
CA LYS A 18 -12.22 7.51 4.67
C LYS A 18 -11.22 6.36 4.58
N SER A 19 -11.42 5.44 3.64
CA SER A 19 -10.52 4.29 3.44
C SER A 19 -9.13 4.72 2.98
N LYS A 20 -9.03 5.73 2.10
CA LYS A 20 -7.74 6.32 1.71
C LYS A 20 -7.00 6.96 2.89
N CYS A 21 -7.72 7.71 3.72
CA CYS A 21 -7.15 8.33 4.93
C CYS A 21 -6.63 7.28 5.92
N GLU A 22 -7.36 6.17 6.11
CA GLU A 22 -6.91 5.06 6.94
C GLU A 22 -5.65 4.41 6.39
N LEU A 23 -5.62 4.15 5.08
CA LEU A 23 -4.45 3.59 4.42
C LEU A 23 -3.24 4.50 4.58
N TYR A 24 -3.37 5.81 4.35
CA TYR A 24 -2.30 6.77 4.59
C TYR A 24 -1.73 6.69 6.01
N LYS A 25 -2.61 6.75 7.03
CA LYS A 25 -2.21 6.68 8.45
C LYS A 25 -1.49 5.36 8.75
N LEU A 26 -1.97 4.26 8.18
CA LEU A 26 -1.36 2.94 8.31
C LEU A 26 0.04 2.92 7.68
N LEU A 27 0.17 3.35 6.42
CA LEU A 27 1.45 3.42 5.70
C LEU A 27 2.47 4.24 6.49
N LYS A 28 2.10 5.44 6.95
CA LYS A 28 2.93 6.32 7.77
C LYS A 28 3.39 5.66 9.07
N GLY A 29 2.46 4.99 9.77
CA GLY A 29 2.74 4.26 11.01
C GLY A 29 3.68 3.07 10.80
N VAL A 30 3.41 2.28 9.75
CA VAL A 30 4.24 1.13 9.36
C VAL A 30 5.62 1.58 8.99
N GLY A 31 5.78 2.53 8.08
CA GLY A 31 7.11 2.92 7.61
C GLY A 31 7.97 3.58 8.69
N LYS A 32 7.39 4.38 9.61
CA LYS A 32 8.10 4.85 10.81
C LYS A 32 8.56 3.66 11.67
N SER A 33 7.69 2.67 11.83
CA SER A 33 7.94 1.48 12.65
C SER A 33 8.91 0.49 12.03
N THR A 34 9.08 0.46 10.71
CA THR A 34 9.89 -0.53 9.99
C THR A 34 11.14 0.06 9.32
N LYS A 35 11.23 1.38 9.17
CA LYS A 35 12.21 2.07 8.30
C LYS A 35 12.14 1.63 6.82
N LEU A 36 11.00 1.10 6.39
CA LEU A 36 10.72 0.81 4.97
C LEU A 36 10.08 1.99 4.25
N GLY A 37 9.53 2.95 4.99
CA GLY A 37 8.86 4.08 4.38
C GLY A 37 9.80 5.23 4.05
N ARG A 38 9.44 5.97 3.01
CA ARG A 38 10.08 7.24 2.63
C ARG A 38 9.01 8.29 2.40
N PHE A 39 9.34 9.53 2.75
CA PHE A 39 8.63 10.67 2.21
C PHE A 39 9.19 10.92 0.81
N LEU A 40 8.32 11.03 -0.18
CA LEU A 40 8.72 11.50 -1.50
C LEU A 40 8.75 13.02 -1.42
N HIS A 41 9.92 13.63 -1.56
CA HIS A 41 10.05 15.08 -1.63
C HIS A 41 9.52 15.54 -2.98
N ASN A 42 8.31 16.10 -2.98
CA ASN A 42 7.76 17.07 -3.92
C ASN A 42 6.36 17.39 -3.39
N ASP A 43 6.22 18.50 -2.65
CA ASP A 43 5.04 19.31 -2.24
C ASP A 43 3.67 18.66 -1.94
N ASP A 44 3.58 17.35 -2.04
CA ASP A 44 2.42 16.54 -1.81
C ASP A 44 2.88 15.43 -0.86
N ASP A 45 2.36 15.42 0.36
CA ASP A 45 2.76 14.54 1.47
C ASP A 45 2.46 13.05 1.19
N TYR A 46 3.08 12.46 0.17
CA TYR A 46 2.99 11.03 -0.14
C TYR A 46 3.88 10.25 0.81
N TYR A 47 3.28 9.25 1.46
CA TYR A 47 4.02 8.26 2.23
C TYR A 47 4.03 6.93 1.46
N SER A 48 5.21 6.48 1.05
CA SER A 48 5.34 5.21 0.34
C SER A 48 6.04 4.13 1.18
N ILE A 49 5.65 2.87 0.98
CA ILE A 49 6.36 1.70 1.51
C ILE A 49 6.57 0.68 0.40
N ASN A 50 7.70 -0.03 0.46
CA ASN A 50 7.89 -1.24 -0.34
C ASN A 50 6.98 -2.36 0.19
N PHE A 51 6.25 -2.99 -0.72
CA PHE A 51 5.23 -3.99 -0.42
C PHE A 51 5.11 -5.01 -1.55
N GLY A 52 5.47 -6.27 -1.29
CA GLY A 52 5.26 -7.39 -2.20
C GLY A 52 5.91 -7.27 -3.57
N GLY A 53 7.09 -6.64 -3.65
CA GLY A 53 7.80 -6.36 -4.92
C GLY A 53 7.36 -5.07 -5.62
N ALA A 54 6.41 -4.34 -5.04
CA ALA A 54 5.89 -3.07 -5.52
C ALA A 54 6.10 -1.95 -4.48
N GLU A 55 5.71 -0.72 -4.81
CA GLU A 55 5.59 0.41 -3.91
C GLU A 55 4.11 0.78 -3.75
N VAL A 56 3.62 0.89 -2.51
CA VAL A 56 2.31 1.46 -2.20
C VAL A 56 2.53 2.85 -1.66
N SER A 57 1.85 3.85 -2.19
CA SER A 57 1.88 5.22 -1.68
C SER A 57 0.48 5.79 -1.49
N SER A 58 0.35 6.70 -0.54
CA SER A 58 -0.89 7.45 -0.33
C SER A 58 -0.58 8.85 0.17
N SER A 59 -1.46 9.80 -0.15
CA SER A 59 -1.44 11.18 0.37
C SER A 59 -2.73 11.49 1.11
N LEU A 60 -2.60 12.18 2.25
CA LEU A 60 -3.74 12.62 3.06
C LEU A 60 -4.46 13.84 2.45
N GLU A 61 -3.69 14.75 1.84
CA GLU A 61 -4.18 16.05 1.38
C GLU A 61 -4.94 15.94 0.07
N TYR A 62 -4.41 15.17 -0.88
CA TYR A 62 -5.03 15.00 -2.18
C TYR A 62 -5.92 13.77 -2.27
N GLY A 63 -5.92 12.93 -1.21
CA GLY A 63 -6.69 11.71 -1.19
C GLY A 63 -6.33 10.78 -2.34
N HIS A 64 -5.05 10.66 -2.68
CA HIS A 64 -4.57 9.74 -3.71
C HIS A 64 -4.04 8.45 -3.07
N VAL A 65 -4.24 7.33 -3.75
CA VAL A 65 -3.62 6.03 -3.44
C VAL A 65 -3.06 5.44 -4.73
N ARG A 66 -1.74 5.27 -4.77
CA ARG A 66 -1.02 4.75 -5.93
C ARG A 66 -0.32 3.45 -5.58
N PHE A 67 -0.27 2.55 -6.55
CA PHE A 67 0.52 1.33 -6.46
C PHE A 67 1.41 1.21 -7.68
N THR A 68 2.71 1.27 -7.43
CA THR A 68 3.71 1.21 -8.50
C THR A 68 4.36 -0.17 -8.46
N VAL A 69 4.09 -0.98 -9.48
CA VAL A 69 4.69 -2.31 -9.61
C VAL A 69 5.88 -2.23 -10.56
N CYS A 70 7.03 -2.77 -10.15
CA CYS A 70 8.13 -3.02 -11.08
C CYS A 70 7.81 -4.32 -11.82
N ILE A 71 7.48 -4.22 -13.11
CA ILE A 71 7.04 -5.37 -13.92
C ILE A 71 8.23 -6.01 -14.65
N GLU A 72 9.26 -5.23 -14.99
CA GLU A 72 10.51 -5.74 -15.57
C GLU A 72 11.70 -4.93 -15.06
N ALA A 73 12.71 -5.64 -14.53
CA ALA A 73 14.01 -5.04 -14.28
C ALA A 73 14.72 -4.75 -15.61
N PRO A 74 15.39 -3.60 -15.78
CA PRO A 74 15.74 -2.68 -14.71
C PRO A 74 14.82 -1.46 -14.54
N HIS A 75 13.84 -1.19 -15.43
CA HIS A 75 13.19 0.14 -15.45
C HIS A 75 11.71 0.22 -15.85
N LYS A 76 10.95 -0.88 -16.00
CA LYS A 76 9.51 -0.76 -16.30
C LYS A 76 8.67 -0.78 -15.03
N TRP A 77 8.44 0.42 -14.50
CA TRP A 77 7.44 0.67 -13.47
C TRP A 77 6.10 0.94 -14.16
N ARG A 78 5.06 0.15 -13.85
CA ARG A 78 3.68 0.55 -14.16
C ARG A 78 3.07 1.09 -12.88
N GLU A 79 2.60 2.32 -12.96
CA GLU A 79 1.78 2.93 -11.94
C GLU A 79 0.33 2.55 -12.20
N TYR A 80 -0.30 1.96 -11.19
CA TYR A 80 -1.72 1.70 -11.18
C TYR A 80 -2.33 2.61 -10.11
N GLU A 81 -3.07 3.61 -10.59
CA GLU A 81 -3.92 4.45 -9.75
C GLU A 81 -5.26 3.72 -9.58
N PHE A 82 -5.70 3.55 -8.34
CA PHE A 82 -7.00 2.93 -8.04
C PHE A 82 -7.76 3.75 -7.01
N ASP A 83 -7.65 5.06 -7.17
CA ASP A 83 -8.29 6.07 -6.34
C ASP A 83 -9.79 5.80 -6.11
N ASP A 84 -10.47 5.15 -7.05
CA ASP A 84 -11.92 4.94 -6.98
C ASP A 84 -12.28 3.49 -6.61
N ASP A 85 -11.29 2.59 -6.51
CA ASP A 85 -11.49 1.16 -6.21
C ASP A 85 -11.44 0.91 -4.70
N LEU A 86 -12.59 1.03 -4.07
CA LEU A 86 -12.76 0.76 -2.64
C LEU A 86 -12.31 -0.65 -2.24
N GLU A 87 -12.56 -1.67 -3.06
CA GLU A 87 -12.20 -3.05 -2.74
C GLU A 87 -10.69 -3.23 -2.70
N MET A 88 -9.99 -2.63 -3.67
CA MET A 88 -8.53 -2.63 -3.74
C MET A 88 -7.91 -1.92 -2.53
N ILE A 89 -8.42 -0.73 -2.19
CA ILE A 89 -7.96 0.04 -1.03
C ILE A 89 -8.15 -0.74 0.28
N LEU A 90 -9.33 -1.35 0.48
CA LEU A 90 -9.63 -2.15 1.66
C LEU A 90 -8.77 -3.41 1.74
N GLY A 91 -8.56 -4.08 0.60
CA GLY A 91 -7.71 -5.25 0.52
C GLY A 91 -6.26 -4.93 0.88
N LEU A 92 -5.67 -3.90 0.29
CA LEU A 92 -4.31 -3.46 0.63
C LEU A 92 -4.18 -3.10 2.11
N THR A 93 -5.16 -2.37 2.64
CA THR A 93 -5.21 -2.01 4.07
C THR A 93 -5.20 -3.26 4.95
N LYS A 94 -5.99 -4.28 4.61
CA LYS A 94 -6.05 -5.55 5.36
C LYS A 94 -4.71 -6.29 5.33
N GLU A 95 -4.11 -6.41 4.14
CA GLU A 95 -2.85 -7.13 3.97
C GLU A 95 -1.69 -6.43 4.70
N ILE A 96 -1.58 -5.10 4.59
CA ILE A 96 -0.57 -4.32 5.32
C ILE A 96 -0.73 -4.52 6.84
N LYS A 97 -1.97 -4.55 7.35
CA LYS A 97 -2.24 -4.85 8.77
C LYS A 97 -1.77 -6.25 9.17
N ILE A 98 -2.00 -7.27 8.34
CA ILE A 98 -1.54 -8.64 8.59
C ILE A 98 -0.01 -8.69 8.69
N ARG A 99 0.69 -8.14 7.70
CA ARG A 99 2.17 -8.13 7.67
C ARG A 99 2.76 -7.31 8.81
N PHE A 100 2.10 -6.20 9.17
CA PHE A 100 2.55 -5.41 10.30
C PHE A 100 2.39 -6.15 11.64
N LYS A 101 1.31 -6.92 11.80
CA LYS A 101 1.14 -7.81 12.96
C LYS A 101 2.21 -8.90 12.99
N GLU A 102 2.51 -9.53 11.86
CA GLU A 102 3.62 -10.49 11.76
C GLU A 102 4.95 -9.86 12.17
N PHE A 103 5.23 -8.64 11.70
CA PHE A 103 6.40 -7.86 12.08
C PHE A 103 6.46 -7.60 13.58
N GLN A 104 5.34 -7.22 14.21
CA GLN A 104 5.27 -7.00 15.65
C GLN A 104 5.53 -8.29 16.45
N VAL A 105 4.95 -9.41 16.02
CA VAL A 105 5.15 -10.72 16.66
C VAL A 105 6.60 -11.18 16.51
N LYS A 106 7.17 -11.11 15.29
CA LYS A 106 8.56 -11.49 15.04
C LYS A 106 9.52 -10.59 15.83
N ARG A 107 9.25 -9.27 15.91
CA ARG A 107 10.03 -8.32 16.72
C ARG A 107 10.00 -8.68 18.20
N GLY A 108 8.84 -9.07 18.72
CA GLY A 108 8.69 -9.51 20.12
C GLY A 108 9.57 -10.70 20.46
N LYS A 109 9.69 -11.66 19.53
CA LYS A 109 10.51 -12.87 19.67
C LYS A 109 12.00 -12.64 19.42
N ASN A 110 12.37 -11.77 18.48
CA ASN A 110 13.74 -11.57 18.01
C ASN A 110 14.26 -10.13 18.25
N LYS A 111 14.16 -9.65 19.49
CA LYS A 111 14.48 -8.24 19.83
C LYS A 111 15.91 -7.82 19.46
N PHE A 112 16.90 -8.70 19.68
CA PHE A 112 18.31 -8.41 19.39
C PHE A 112 18.61 -8.29 17.89
N GLU A 113 18.08 -9.22 17.07
CA GLU A 113 18.23 -9.17 15.61
C GLU A 113 17.54 -7.94 15.02
N TYR A 114 16.35 -7.63 15.53
CA TYR A 114 15.62 -6.42 15.16
C TYR A 114 16.43 -5.14 15.44
N ALA A 115 17.08 -5.04 16.61
CA ALA A 115 17.88 -3.88 16.97
C ALA A 115 19.08 -3.68 16.02
N LYS A 116 19.71 -4.78 15.56
CA LYS A 116 20.85 -4.74 14.65
C LYS A 116 20.47 -4.42 13.20
N ALA A 117 19.33 -4.93 12.72
CA ALA A 117 19.00 -4.90 11.29
C ALA A 117 17.51 -4.64 10.98
N LYS A 118 16.91 -3.65 11.65
CA LYS A 118 15.49 -3.27 11.55
C LYS A 118 14.90 -3.25 10.12
N LYS A 119 15.60 -2.62 9.16
CA LYS A 119 15.12 -2.51 7.76
C LYS A 119 15.12 -3.87 7.06
N LYS A 120 16.19 -4.65 7.19
CA LYS A 120 16.31 -6.00 6.63
C LYS A 120 15.24 -6.94 7.21
N PHE A 121 15.05 -6.87 8.52
CA PHE A 121 14.05 -7.63 9.24
C PHE A 121 12.62 -7.36 8.75
N ALA A 122 12.30 -6.09 8.46
CA ALA A 122 11.02 -5.72 7.90
C ALA A 122 10.88 -6.17 6.44
N LYS A 123 11.92 -6.03 5.61
CA LYS A 123 11.90 -6.49 4.20
C LYS A 123 11.53 -7.97 4.09
N GLU A 124 12.07 -8.84 4.94
CA GLU A 124 11.75 -10.27 4.94
C GLU A 124 10.25 -10.59 5.10
N ILE A 125 9.48 -9.67 5.67
CA ILE A 125 8.03 -9.81 5.88
C ILE A 125 7.27 -9.08 4.78
N PHE A 126 7.66 -7.84 4.51
CA PHE A 126 6.92 -6.96 3.60
C PHE A 126 7.24 -7.17 2.12
N ASP A 127 8.40 -7.73 1.75
CA ASP A 127 8.76 -8.01 0.35
C ASP A 127 8.22 -9.36 -0.17
N LYS A 128 7.63 -10.21 0.70
CA LYS A 128 6.96 -11.44 0.26
C LYS A 128 5.89 -11.09 -0.79
N LEU A 129 5.82 -11.79 -1.92
CA LEU A 129 4.83 -11.52 -2.96
C LEU A 129 3.44 -11.30 -2.35
N ALA A 130 2.72 -10.27 -2.81
CA ALA A 130 1.34 -10.02 -2.43
C ALA A 130 0.43 -11.01 -3.19
N THR A 131 0.55 -12.30 -2.85
CA THR A 131 0.06 -13.43 -3.65
C THR A 131 -1.44 -13.40 -3.99
N PRO A 132 -2.36 -12.76 -3.23
CA PRO A 132 -3.76 -12.66 -3.65
C PRO A 132 -4.11 -11.43 -4.50
N PHE A 133 -3.34 -10.34 -4.45
CA PHE A 133 -3.71 -9.06 -5.11
C PHE A 133 -3.38 -9.05 -6.61
N LEU A 134 -2.42 -9.86 -7.02
CA LEU A 134 -1.96 -9.96 -8.40
C LEU A 134 -2.77 -11.00 -9.20
N ASN A 135 -3.35 -12.02 -8.54
CA ASN A 135 -3.97 -13.18 -9.18
C ASN A 135 -5.43 -13.01 -9.65
N GLY A 136 -5.98 -11.80 -9.75
CA GLY A 136 -7.39 -11.64 -10.16
C GLY A 136 -7.80 -10.36 -10.89
N LYS A 137 -7.01 -9.27 -10.83
CA LYS A 137 -7.32 -8.03 -11.58
C LYS A 137 -6.12 -7.41 -12.32
N PHE A 138 -4.87 -7.84 -12.06
CA PHE A 138 -3.67 -7.25 -12.66
C PHE A 138 -2.86 -8.20 -13.54
N ILE A 139 -3.07 -9.51 -13.43
CA ILE A 139 -2.53 -10.50 -14.38
C ILE A 139 -3.66 -10.84 -15.35
N ASP A 140 -3.93 -9.93 -16.28
CA ASP A 140 -4.69 -10.30 -17.46
C ASP A 140 -3.77 -11.15 -18.35
N SER A 141 -4.11 -12.44 -18.42
CA SER A 141 -3.92 -13.45 -19.49
C SER A 141 -2.63 -13.55 -20.35
N GLU A 142 -1.67 -12.62 -20.31
CA GLU A 142 -0.50 -12.61 -21.21
C GLU A 142 0.88 -12.53 -20.53
N MET A 143 0.98 -12.40 -19.21
CA MET A 143 2.29 -12.57 -18.53
C MET A 143 2.56 -14.05 -18.26
N LYS A 144 2.99 -14.76 -19.31
CA LYS A 144 3.76 -15.99 -19.13
C LYS A 144 5.02 -15.63 -18.32
N ILE A 145 5.15 -16.22 -17.14
CA ILE A 145 6.44 -16.33 -16.46
C ILE A 145 7.28 -17.21 -17.37
N VAL A 146 8.31 -16.63 -17.99
CA VAL A 146 9.45 -17.39 -18.52
C VAL A 146 10.53 -17.38 -17.45
#